data_AF-A0A967SVF4-F1
#
_entry.id   AF-A0A967SVF4-F1
#
_cell.length_a   1.000
_cell.length_b   1.000
_cell.length_c   1.000
_cell.angle_alpha   90.00
_cell.angle_beta   90.00
_cell.angle_gamma   90.00
#
_symmetry.space_group_name_H-M   'P 1'
#
loop_
_entity.id
_entity.type
_entity.pdbx_description
1 polymer ?
#
loop_
_entity_poly.entity_id
_entity_poly.type
_entity_poly.pdbx_seq_one_letter_code
_entity_poly.pdbx_strand_id
1 'polypeptide(L)'
;YGQAQSGVVNITSRSGKSKFESGLEYRTDRIFDNSYNTQFLSAYIGGPDPFTGKLLPQLGLGLPGKFSFFLSTNTNLSNTFYNNHRDRQDISFLGINFQERQDNSLNLNAKLDWDNEKGIYTALSYHGSWKEWSRFEWLWRDYPNNMIDEERANHNLNFKFTHTLSPATFYNLNFGFLGVNYKASLNGVKPSEFWLFYPDSASYADGQGVDYDTWNREY
;
A
#
# COMPACT_ATOMS: atom_id res chain seq x y z
N TYR A 1 7.25 -4.36 -26.26
CA TYR A 1 8.08 -5.15 -25.35
C TYR A 1 9.44 -5.32 -26.00
N GLY A 2 10.46 -4.59 -25.57
CA GLY A 2 11.74 -4.52 -26.30
C GLY A 2 13.02 -4.61 -25.46
N GLN A 3 12.93 -4.69 -24.13
CA GLN A 3 14.11 -4.67 -23.25
C GLN A 3 13.82 -5.47 -21.95
N ALA A 4 13.64 -6.78 -22.03
CA ALA A 4 13.65 -7.64 -20.85
C ALA A 4 14.41 -8.94 -21.16
N GLN A 5 15.45 -9.23 -20.38
CA GLN A 5 16.32 -10.40 -20.50
C GLN A 5 15.82 -11.60 -19.66
N SER A 6 14.68 -11.45 -18.99
CA SER A 6 13.97 -12.46 -18.21
C SER A 6 12.45 -12.29 -18.40
N GLY A 7 11.69 -13.34 -18.11
CA GLY A 7 10.25 -13.42 -18.33
C GLY A 7 9.50 -12.19 -17.79
N VAL A 8 8.79 -11.50 -18.67
CA VAL A 8 7.95 -10.35 -18.31
C VAL A 8 6.60 -10.90 -17.86
N VAL A 9 6.34 -10.90 -16.56
CA VAL A 9 4.99 -11.13 -16.03
C VAL A 9 4.24 -9.81 -16.15
N ASN A 10 3.44 -9.67 -17.21
CA ASN A 10 2.57 -8.51 -17.39
C ASN A 10 1.24 -8.74 -16.67
N ILE A 11 1.12 -8.25 -15.44
CA ILE A 11 -0.17 -8.21 -14.75
C ILE A 11 -0.94 -7.02 -15.31
N THR A 12 -1.79 -7.29 -16.30
CA THR A 12 -2.69 -6.25 -16.82
C THR A 12 -3.88 -6.15 -15.87
N SER A 13 -3.97 -5.05 -15.12
CA SER A 13 -5.18 -4.72 -14.36
C SER A 13 -6.37 -4.69 -15.30
N ARG A 14 -7.50 -5.26 -14.88
CA ARG A 14 -8.74 -5.23 -15.68
C ARG A 14 -9.01 -3.79 -16.13
N SER A 15 -9.32 -3.60 -17.40
CA SER A 15 -9.78 -2.30 -17.91
C SER A 15 -11.29 -2.17 -17.69
N GLY A 16 -11.78 -0.94 -17.61
CA GLY A 16 -13.22 -0.70 -17.64
C GLY A 16 -13.79 -1.27 -18.95
N LYS A 17 -14.83 -2.08 -18.86
CA LYS A 17 -15.55 -2.61 -20.03
C LYS A 17 -16.72 -1.69 -20.37
N SER A 18 -17.41 -1.96 -21.48
CA SER A 18 -18.66 -1.27 -21.84
C SER A 18 -19.82 -1.53 -20.87
N LYS A 19 -19.66 -2.48 -19.94
CA LYS A 19 -20.63 -2.81 -18.89
C LYS A 19 -20.02 -2.57 -17.52
N PHE A 20 -20.87 -2.15 -16.58
CA PHE A 20 -20.52 -2.03 -15.18
C PHE A 20 -20.29 -3.43 -14.58
N GLU A 21 -19.17 -3.61 -13.87
CA GLU A 21 -18.79 -4.82 -13.16
C GLU A 21 -18.29 -4.43 -11.76
N SER A 22 -18.70 -5.19 -10.75
CA SER A 22 -18.21 -5.02 -9.38
C SER A 22 -18.09 -6.38 -8.69
N GLY A 23 -17.23 -6.46 -7.68
CA GLY A 23 -17.12 -7.64 -6.84
C GLY A 23 -16.61 -7.28 -5.46
N LEU A 24 -17.03 -8.07 -4.48
CA LEU A 24 -16.62 -7.98 -3.08
C LEU A 24 -16.32 -9.39 -2.60
N GLU A 25 -15.20 -9.55 -1.91
CA GLU A 25 -14.77 -10.81 -1.34
C GLU A 25 -14.29 -10.54 0.09
N TYR A 26 -14.74 -11.37 1.03
CA TYR A 26 -14.26 -11.36 2.40
C TYR A 26 -13.90 -12.78 2.80
N ARG A 27 -12.69 -12.97 3.35
CA ARG A 27 -12.20 -14.24 3.88
C ARG A 27 -11.68 -14.04 5.29
N THR A 28 -11.97 -14.99 6.18
CA THR A 28 -11.47 -14.96 7.56
C THR A 28 -11.23 -16.36 8.09
N ASP A 29 -10.25 -16.50 8.98
CA ASP A 29 -9.93 -17.74 9.70
C ASP A 29 -10.47 -17.77 11.14
N ARG A 30 -11.13 -16.69 11.61
CA ARG A 30 -11.63 -16.51 12.99
C ARG A 30 -12.72 -17.50 13.44
N ILE A 31 -13.16 -18.39 12.56
CA ILE A 31 -14.27 -19.32 12.83
C ILE A 31 -13.78 -20.52 13.66
N PHE A 32 -12.46 -20.74 13.75
CA PHE A 32 -11.84 -21.83 14.50
C PHE A 32 -10.97 -21.32 15.65
N ASP A 33 -10.86 -22.10 16.73
CA ASP A 33 -10.10 -21.75 17.94
C ASP A 33 -8.59 -21.54 17.71
N ASN A 34 -8.05 -22.12 16.63
CA ASN A 34 -6.64 -22.00 16.26
C ASN A 34 -6.49 -21.09 15.02
N SER A 35 -6.76 -19.81 15.22
CA SER A 35 -6.82 -18.77 14.18
C SER A 35 -5.67 -17.78 14.33
N TYR A 36 -5.07 -17.36 13.21
CA TYR A 36 -4.10 -16.27 13.18
C TYR A 36 -4.76 -14.89 13.11
N ASN A 37 -6.08 -14.84 13.35
CA ASN A 37 -6.92 -13.67 13.21
C ASN A 37 -6.73 -12.99 11.85
N THR A 38 -6.66 -13.81 10.80
CA THR A 38 -6.46 -13.36 9.42
C THR A 38 -7.78 -12.90 8.84
N GLN A 39 -7.76 -11.71 8.25
CA GLN A 39 -8.87 -11.11 7.55
C GLN A 39 -8.37 -10.61 6.20
N PHE A 40 -9.03 -11.04 5.14
CA PHE A 40 -8.79 -10.56 3.80
C PHE A 40 -10.08 -9.96 3.25
N LEU A 41 -9.98 -8.77 2.69
CA LEU A 41 -11.07 -8.09 2.00
C LEU A 41 -10.55 -7.68 0.62
N SER A 42 -11.29 -8.01 -0.43
CA SER A 42 -11.04 -7.45 -1.76
C SER A 42 -12.32 -6.87 -2.33
N ALA A 43 -12.19 -5.75 -3.02
CA ALA A 43 -13.31 -5.12 -3.71
C ALA A 43 -12.81 -4.57 -5.04
N TYR A 44 -13.65 -4.64 -6.06
CA TYR A 44 -13.41 -3.95 -7.32
C TYR A 44 -14.70 -3.42 -7.92
N ILE A 45 -14.55 -2.38 -8.72
CA ILE A 45 -15.61 -1.72 -9.45
C ILE A 45 -15.01 -1.19 -10.74
N GLY A 46 -15.72 -1.31 -11.85
CA GLY A 46 -15.27 -0.76 -13.13
C GLY A 46 -16.36 -0.81 -14.16
N GLY A 47 -16.16 -0.11 -15.27
CA GLY A 47 -17.14 -0.01 -16.33
C GLY A 47 -17.06 1.30 -17.10
N PRO A 48 -18.11 1.66 -17.84
CA PRO A 48 -18.21 2.99 -18.43
C PRO A 48 -18.24 4.02 -17.31
N ASP A 49 -17.46 5.08 -17.46
CA ASP A 49 -17.35 6.10 -16.43
C ASP A 49 -18.68 6.86 -16.25
N PRO A 50 -19.27 6.84 -15.03
CA PRO A 50 -20.54 7.50 -14.77
C PRO A 50 -20.37 8.95 -14.28
N PHE A 51 -19.15 9.36 -13.91
CA PHE A 51 -18.89 10.63 -13.23
C PHE A 51 -18.11 11.61 -14.09
N THR A 52 -17.00 11.19 -14.69
CA THR A 52 -16.05 12.06 -15.42
C THR A 52 -16.72 12.70 -16.65
N GLY A 53 -17.66 12.02 -17.32
CA GLY A 53 -18.53 12.59 -18.35
C GLY A 53 -19.47 13.72 -17.90
N LYS A 54 -19.74 13.86 -16.59
CA LYS A 54 -20.53 14.97 -16.00
C LYS A 54 -19.68 15.98 -15.22
N LEU A 55 -18.66 15.50 -14.51
CA LEU A 55 -17.74 16.29 -13.68
C LEU A 55 -16.76 17.10 -14.52
N LEU A 56 -16.19 16.55 -15.60
CA LEU A 56 -15.27 17.30 -16.45
C LEU A 56 -15.96 18.48 -17.16
N PRO A 57 -17.19 18.34 -17.72
CA PRO A 57 -17.92 19.50 -18.23
C PRO A 57 -18.23 20.56 -17.16
N GLN A 58 -18.52 20.15 -15.92
CA GLN A 58 -18.71 21.10 -14.79
C GLN A 58 -17.43 21.85 -14.42
N LEU A 59 -16.26 21.26 -14.69
CA LEU A 59 -14.94 21.90 -14.56
C LEU A 59 -14.50 22.63 -15.85
N GLY A 60 -15.39 22.78 -16.84
CA GLY A 60 -15.11 23.46 -18.12
C GLY A 60 -14.33 22.62 -19.14
N LEU A 61 -14.07 21.35 -18.86
CA LEU A 61 -13.32 20.42 -19.70
C LEU A 61 -14.27 19.48 -20.45
N GLY A 62 -14.86 19.96 -21.54
CA GLY A 62 -15.71 19.15 -22.42
C GLY A 62 -14.89 18.22 -23.32
N LEU A 63 -14.40 17.10 -22.80
CA LEU A 63 -13.61 16.14 -23.59
C LEU A 63 -14.52 15.17 -24.36
N PRO A 64 -14.46 15.13 -25.71
CA PRO A 64 -15.21 14.16 -26.49
C PRO A 64 -14.58 12.77 -26.41
N GLY A 65 -15.41 11.72 -26.47
CA GLY A 65 -14.98 10.33 -26.47
C GLY A 65 -15.63 9.49 -25.38
N LYS A 66 -15.16 8.27 -25.22
CA LYS A 66 -15.63 7.30 -24.23
C LYS A 66 -14.62 7.22 -23.09
N PHE A 67 -15.11 7.35 -21.87
CA PHE A 67 -14.33 7.14 -20.67
C PHE A 67 -14.72 5.81 -20.04
N SER A 68 -13.73 5.08 -19.54
CA SER A 68 -13.96 3.89 -18.73
C SER A 68 -12.99 3.89 -17.56
N PHE A 69 -13.46 3.39 -16.42
CA PHE A 69 -12.66 3.37 -15.20
C PHE A 69 -12.61 1.95 -14.63
N PHE A 70 -11.57 1.72 -13.84
CA PHE A 70 -11.43 0.54 -13.01
C PHE A 70 -10.77 0.94 -11.70
N LEU A 71 -11.36 0.52 -10.59
CA LEU A 71 -10.84 0.69 -9.25
C LEU A 71 -10.89 -0.66 -8.55
N SER A 72 -9.79 -1.09 -7.95
CA SER A 72 -9.77 -2.27 -7.11
C SER A 72 -8.89 -2.07 -5.90
N THR A 73 -9.32 -2.61 -4.78
CA THR A 73 -8.56 -2.64 -3.55
C THR A 73 -8.53 -4.05 -2.99
N ASN A 74 -7.44 -4.40 -2.31
CA ASN A 74 -7.42 -5.55 -1.42
C ASN A 74 -6.64 -5.20 -0.17
N THR A 75 -7.08 -5.75 0.96
CA THR A 75 -6.40 -5.65 2.23
C THR A 75 -6.28 -7.03 2.87
N ASN A 76 -5.15 -7.28 3.52
CA ASN A 76 -4.90 -8.47 4.31
C ASN A 76 -4.32 -8.06 5.65
N LEU A 77 -4.99 -8.45 6.73
CA LEU A 77 -4.62 -8.18 8.12
C LEU A 77 -4.43 -9.53 8.82
N SER A 78 -3.31 -9.76 9.49
CA SER A 78 -3.04 -11.03 10.19
C SER A 78 -2.14 -10.83 11.40
N ASN A 79 -2.34 -11.62 12.45
CA ASN A 79 -1.39 -11.71 13.57
C ASN A 79 -0.23 -12.69 13.28
N THR A 80 -0.21 -13.28 12.08
CA THR A 80 0.80 -14.26 11.65
C THR A 80 0.83 -15.52 12.53
N PHE A 81 1.71 -16.47 12.19
CA PHE A 81 1.91 -17.69 12.99
C PHE A 81 2.56 -17.39 14.35
N TYR A 82 3.50 -16.44 14.38
CA TYR A 82 4.21 -16.02 15.58
C TYR A 82 3.71 -14.63 15.99
N ASN A 83 2.63 -14.60 16.78
CA ASN A 83 2.08 -13.36 17.30
C ASN A 83 3.06 -12.72 18.29
N ASN A 84 3.39 -11.44 18.10
CA ASN A 84 4.25 -10.69 19.01
C ASN A 84 3.52 -10.06 20.20
N HIS A 85 2.20 -10.18 20.27
CA HIS A 85 1.38 -9.74 21.40
C HIS A 85 1.52 -8.25 21.75
N ARG A 86 2.01 -7.44 20.81
CA ARG A 86 2.09 -6.00 20.96
C ARG A 86 0.70 -5.38 20.96
N ASP A 87 0.52 -4.29 21.71
CA ASP A 87 -0.68 -3.47 21.66
C ASP A 87 -0.82 -2.80 20.27
N ARG A 88 -2.04 -2.84 19.72
CA ARG A 88 -2.35 -2.39 18.36
C ARG A 88 -3.31 -1.23 18.37
N GLN A 89 -3.09 -0.26 17.48
CA GLN A 89 -3.95 0.90 17.33
C GLN A 89 -5.03 0.68 16.27
N ASP A 90 -5.96 1.61 16.16
CA ASP A 90 -6.88 1.64 15.04
C ASP A 90 -6.25 2.41 13.87
N ILE A 91 -6.32 1.83 12.69
CA ILE A 91 -5.91 2.45 11.43
C ILE A 91 -7.15 2.85 10.64
N SER A 92 -7.11 4.03 10.02
CA SER A 92 -8.20 4.52 9.17
C SER A 92 -7.76 4.56 7.71
N PHE A 93 -8.53 3.92 6.84
CA PHE A 93 -8.33 4.01 5.39
C PHE A 93 -9.63 4.35 4.69
N LEU A 94 -9.62 5.45 3.91
CA LEU A 94 -10.80 5.98 3.22
C LEU A 94 -12.03 6.18 4.13
N GLY A 95 -11.80 6.53 5.40
CA GLY A 95 -12.86 6.74 6.40
C GLY A 95 -13.42 5.46 7.02
N ILE A 96 -12.84 4.29 6.72
CA ILE A 96 -13.17 3.02 7.37
C ILE A 96 -12.06 2.72 8.39
N ASN A 97 -12.46 2.50 9.64
CA ASN A 97 -11.55 2.16 10.72
C ASN A 97 -11.39 0.65 10.83
N PHE A 98 -10.16 0.20 10.92
CA PHE A 98 -9.78 -1.19 11.14
C PHE A 98 -8.87 -1.27 12.36
N GLN A 99 -8.99 -2.35 13.14
CA GLN A 99 -8.01 -2.64 14.15
C GLN A 99 -6.75 -3.17 13.46
N GLU A 100 -5.61 -2.53 13.73
CA GLU A 100 -4.30 -2.97 13.23
C GLU A 100 -3.97 -4.39 13.74
N ARG A 101 -3.26 -5.15 12.91
CA ARG A 101 -2.73 -6.48 13.22
C ARG A 101 -1.20 -6.47 13.08
N GLN A 102 -0.56 -7.60 13.32
CA GLN A 102 0.91 -7.68 13.22
C GLN A 102 1.43 -7.49 11.80
N ASP A 103 0.71 -7.97 10.78
CA ASP A 103 1.02 -7.76 9.36
C ASP A 103 -0.23 -7.23 8.67
N ASN A 104 -0.14 -6.00 8.16
CA ASN A 104 -1.19 -5.28 7.47
C ASN A 104 -0.70 -4.92 6.08
N SER A 105 -1.46 -5.28 5.06
CA SER A 105 -1.15 -4.90 3.69
C SER A 105 -2.39 -4.40 3.00
N LEU A 106 -2.23 -3.35 2.20
CA LEU A 106 -3.25 -2.71 1.41
C LEU A 106 -2.71 -2.48 0.00
N ASN A 107 -3.45 -2.90 -1.01
CA ASN A 107 -3.14 -2.63 -2.40
C ASN A 107 -4.31 -1.91 -3.06
N LEU A 108 -4.03 -0.81 -3.74
CA LEU A 108 -4.98 0.00 -4.49
C LEU A 108 -4.55 0.06 -5.95
N ASN A 109 -5.46 -0.25 -6.86
CA ASN A 109 -5.28 -0.05 -8.29
C ASN A 109 -6.39 0.83 -8.81
N ALA A 110 -6.03 1.89 -9.52
CA ALA A 110 -6.96 2.75 -10.21
C ALA A 110 -6.51 2.90 -11.67
N LYS A 111 -7.46 2.88 -12.59
CA LYS A 111 -7.20 3.08 -14.01
C LYS A 111 -8.34 3.87 -14.63
N LEU A 112 -7.99 4.87 -15.44
CA LEU A 112 -8.89 5.67 -16.24
C LEU A 112 -8.42 5.60 -17.68
N ASP A 113 -9.29 5.11 -18.56
CA ASP A 113 -9.08 5.01 -19.99
C ASP A 113 -9.98 6.05 -20.69
N TRP A 114 -9.42 6.75 -21.67
CA TRP A 114 -10.11 7.68 -22.55
C TRP A 114 -9.85 7.29 -24.00
N ASP A 115 -10.91 6.95 -24.71
CA ASP A 115 -10.88 6.60 -26.13
C ASP A 115 -11.66 7.64 -26.95
N ASN A 116 -10.96 8.28 -27.88
CA ASN A 116 -11.50 9.33 -28.73
C ASN A 116 -11.72 8.80 -30.15
N GLU A 117 -12.83 9.21 -30.76
CA GLU A 117 -13.21 8.82 -32.13
C GLU A 117 -12.19 9.25 -33.21
N LYS A 118 -11.27 10.18 -32.90
CA LYS A 118 -10.16 10.61 -33.76
C LYS A 118 -8.91 9.74 -33.65
N GLY A 119 -9.02 8.53 -33.12
CA GLY A 119 -7.90 7.57 -33.02
C GLY A 119 -6.91 7.90 -31.90
N ILE A 120 -7.32 8.67 -30.89
CA ILE A 120 -6.52 8.97 -29.70
C ILE A 120 -7.01 8.10 -28.55
N TYR A 121 -6.11 7.31 -27.96
CA TYR A 121 -6.36 6.53 -26.76
C TYR A 121 -5.38 6.96 -25.66
N THR A 122 -5.90 7.27 -24.48
CA THR A 122 -5.12 7.67 -23.32
C THR A 122 -5.48 6.79 -22.14
N ALA A 123 -4.50 6.37 -21.35
CA ALA A 123 -4.74 5.62 -20.12
C ALA A 123 -3.88 6.19 -18.99
N LEU A 124 -4.54 6.59 -17.89
CA LEU A 124 -3.88 6.92 -16.63
C LEU A 124 -4.08 5.74 -15.67
N SER A 125 -3.00 5.21 -15.11
CA SER A 125 -3.04 4.09 -14.18
C SER A 125 -2.23 4.42 -12.94
N TYR A 126 -2.77 4.09 -11.77
CA TYR A 126 -2.12 4.24 -10.48
C TYR A 126 -2.17 2.90 -9.74
N HIS A 127 -1.03 2.48 -9.20
CA HIS A 127 -0.91 1.33 -8.31
C HIS A 127 -0.21 1.77 -7.02
N GLY A 128 -0.93 1.70 -5.91
CA GLY A 128 -0.42 1.92 -4.56
C GLY A 128 -0.36 0.61 -3.79
N SER A 129 0.71 0.38 -3.04
CA SER A 129 0.84 -0.74 -2.10
C SER A 129 1.43 -0.23 -0.80
N TRP A 130 0.74 -0.46 0.30
CA TRP A 130 1.17 -0.09 1.65
C TRP A 130 1.24 -1.35 2.48
N LYS A 131 2.32 -1.48 3.24
CA LYS A 131 2.53 -2.58 4.16
C LYS A 131 3.05 -2.02 5.46
N GLU A 132 2.40 -2.37 6.55
CA GLU A 132 2.84 -2.07 7.91
C GLU A 132 2.91 -3.39 8.67
N TRP A 133 4.06 -3.68 9.25
CA TRP A 133 4.25 -4.93 9.97
C TRP A 133 5.29 -4.82 11.06
N SER A 134 5.21 -5.75 12.01
CA SER A 134 6.24 -5.99 13.01
C SER A 134 6.47 -7.49 13.11
N ARG A 135 7.66 -7.88 13.56
CA ARG A 135 8.04 -9.29 13.68
C ARG A 135 7.84 -9.77 15.11
N PHE A 136 7.84 -11.08 15.30
CA PHE A 136 8.12 -11.65 16.62
C PHE A 136 9.63 -11.71 16.81
N GLU A 137 10.10 -11.24 17.96
CA GLU A 137 11.50 -11.25 18.34
C GLU A 137 11.62 -11.71 19.79
N TRP A 138 12.46 -12.72 20.05
CA TRP A 138 12.64 -13.28 21.39
C TRP A 138 13.12 -12.25 22.40
N LEU A 139 13.92 -11.27 21.95
CA LEU A 139 14.44 -10.17 22.77
C LEU A 139 13.33 -9.35 23.43
N TRP A 140 12.16 -9.26 22.78
CA TRP A 140 11.07 -8.39 23.19
C TRP A 140 9.84 -9.17 23.68
N ARG A 141 9.98 -10.47 23.95
CA ARG A 141 8.87 -11.34 24.39
C ARG A 141 8.10 -10.76 25.58
N ASP A 142 8.83 -10.25 26.57
CA ASP A 142 8.23 -9.73 27.80
C ASP A 142 7.90 -8.23 27.71
N TYR A 143 8.38 -7.54 26.67
CA TYR A 143 8.15 -6.11 26.41
C TYR A 143 7.88 -5.82 24.92
N PRO A 144 6.79 -6.36 24.34
CA PRO A 144 6.55 -6.31 22.89
C PRO A 144 6.26 -4.90 22.34
N ASN A 145 5.87 -3.96 23.20
CA ASN A 145 5.63 -2.56 22.84
C ASN A 145 6.91 -1.76 22.57
N ASN A 146 8.09 -2.31 22.89
CA ASN A 146 9.39 -1.68 22.65
C ASN A 146 9.99 -2.09 21.29
N MET A 147 9.23 -2.83 20.48
CA MET A 147 9.65 -3.30 19.17
C MET A 147 9.51 -2.23 18.09
N ILE A 148 10.32 -2.36 17.05
CA ILE A 148 10.24 -1.50 15.86
C ILE A 148 9.02 -1.89 15.00
N ASP A 149 8.34 -0.89 14.45
CA ASP A 149 7.41 -1.07 13.33
C ASP A 149 8.09 -0.77 12.01
N GLU A 150 7.81 -1.63 11.04
CA GLU A 150 8.27 -1.50 9.67
C GLU A 150 7.10 -1.08 8.78
N GLU A 151 7.30 -0.06 7.96
CA GLU A 151 6.35 0.41 6.97
C GLU A 151 7.02 0.42 5.60
N ARG A 152 6.29 0.02 4.56
CA ARG A 152 6.68 0.13 3.16
C ARG A 152 5.52 0.66 2.34
N ALA A 153 5.75 1.72 1.58
CA ALA A 153 4.80 2.25 0.63
C ALA A 153 5.41 2.29 -0.77
N ASN A 154 4.71 1.73 -1.75
CA ASN A 154 5.07 1.77 -3.16
C ASN A 154 3.98 2.51 -3.93
N HIS A 155 4.40 3.47 -4.76
CA HIS A 155 3.51 4.27 -5.60
C HIS A 155 3.98 4.18 -7.04
N ASN A 156 3.13 3.69 -7.93
CA ASN A 156 3.40 3.64 -9.36
C ASN A 156 2.31 4.42 -10.09
N LEU A 157 2.71 5.43 -10.86
CA LEU A 157 1.82 6.21 -11.73
C LEU A 157 2.29 6.02 -13.16
N ASN A 158 1.38 5.61 -14.05
CA ASN A 158 1.68 5.39 -15.45
C ASN A 158 0.67 6.12 -16.33
N PHE A 159 1.15 6.98 -17.22
CA PHE A 159 0.37 7.67 -18.24
C PHE A 159 0.77 7.17 -19.62
N LYS A 160 -0.18 6.57 -20.32
CA LYS A 160 -0.03 6.08 -21.69
C LYS A 160 -0.85 6.97 -22.63
N PHE A 161 -0.24 7.36 -23.74
CA PHE A 161 -0.89 8.07 -24.83
C PHE A 161 -0.60 7.35 -26.15
N THR A 162 -1.63 7.01 -26.89
CA THR A 162 -1.58 6.37 -28.20
C THR A 162 -2.34 7.23 -29.18
N HIS A 163 -1.74 7.55 -30.32
CA HIS A 163 -2.45 8.22 -31.41
C HIS A 163 -2.19 7.48 -32.72
N THR A 164 -3.28 7.01 -33.31
CA THR A 164 -3.33 6.28 -34.57
C THR A 164 -3.72 7.25 -35.67
N LEU A 165 -2.73 7.67 -36.47
CA LEU A 165 -2.93 8.59 -37.60
C LEU A 165 -3.51 7.84 -38.81
N SER A 166 -3.11 6.59 -39.00
CA SER A 166 -3.62 5.67 -40.02
C SER A 166 -3.42 4.22 -39.57
N PRO A 167 -4.00 3.22 -40.25
CA PRO A 167 -3.72 1.80 -39.95
C PRO A 167 -2.24 1.41 -40.03
N ALA A 168 -1.43 2.19 -40.76
CA ALA A 168 0.01 1.95 -40.93
C ALA A 168 0.90 2.89 -40.10
N THR A 169 0.35 3.97 -39.54
CA THR A 169 1.12 5.01 -38.84
C THR A 169 0.49 5.32 -37.48
N PHE A 170 1.20 4.98 -36.41
CA PHE A 170 0.79 5.27 -35.05
C PHE A 170 2.00 5.54 -34.17
N TYR A 171 1.79 6.26 -33.07
CA TYR A 171 2.80 6.45 -32.04
C TYR A 171 2.24 6.19 -30.65
N ASN A 172 3.10 5.67 -29.77
CA ASN A 172 2.79 5.37 -28.38
C ASN A 172 3.80 6.07 -27.48
N LEU A 173 3.32 6.89 -26.55
CA LEU A 173 4.10 7.50 -25.49
C LEU A 173 3.68 6.86 -24.17
N ASN A 174 4.65 6.50 -23.34
CA ASN A 174 4.39 5.97 -22.02
C ASN A 174 5.32 6.62 -20.99
N PHE A 175 4.73 7.25 -19.99
CA PHE A 175 5.43 7.94 -18.92
C PHE A 175 5.10 7.24 -17.61
N GLY A 176 6.14 6.81 -16.88
CA GLY A 176 6.01 6.11 -15.63
C GLY A 176 6.75 6.83 -14.51
N PHE A 177 6.18 6.84 -13.33
CA PHE A 177 6.82 7.26 -12.08
C PHE A 177 6.69 6.13 -11.07
N LEU A 178 7.80 5.82 -10.38
CA LEU A 178 7.84 4.84 -9.30
C LEU A 178 8.47 5.49 -8.07
N GLY A 179 7.74 5.52 -6.97
CA GLY A 179 8.21 5.89 -5.64
C GLY A 179 8.17 4.69 -4.71
N VAL A 180 9.23 4.50 -3.93
CA VAL A 180 9.32 3.47 -2.89
C VAL A 180 9.80 4.14 -1.62
N ASN A 181 8.99 4.06 -0.58
CA ASN A 181 9.30 4.53 0.76
C ASN A 181 9.39 3.32 1.69
N TYR A 182 10.41 3.28 2.52
CA TYR A 182 10.55 2.31 3.58
C TYR A 182 10.96 3.03 4.86
N LYS A 183 10.31 2.69 5.95
CA LYS A 183 10.54 3.24 7.27
C LYS A 183 10.60 2.10 8.27
N ALA A 184 11.58 2.14 9.15
CA ALA A 184 11.65 1.29 10.33
C ALA A 184 11.85 2.22 11.53
N SER A 185 10.87 2.29 12.42
CA SER A 185 10.90 3.21 13.56
C SER A 185 10.22 2.61 14.79
N LEU A 186 10.73 2.96 15.98
CA LEU A 186 10.00 2.74 17.22
C LEU A 186 9.09 3.96 17.46
N ASN A 187 7.77 3.79 17.41
CA ASN A 187 6.79 4.87 17.65
C ASN A 187 7.04 6.15 16.82
N GLY A 188 7.52 6.01 15.58
CA GLY A 188 7.79 7.14 14.69
C GLY A 188 9.10 7.89 14.95
N VAL A 189 9.89 7.47 15.94
CA VAL A 189 11.21 8.04 16.29
C VAL A 189 12.27 7.51 15.32
N LYS A 190 13.21 8.38 14.89
CA LYS A 190 14.28 7.96 13.98
C LYS A 190 15.29 7.06 14.72
N PRO A 191 15.99 6.13 14.03
CA PRO A 191 17.01 5.31 14.66
C PRO A 191 18.06 6.14 15.44
N SER A 192 18.49 7.29 14.92
CA SER A 192 19.45 8.18 15.58
C SER A 192 18.95 8.81 16.89
N GLU A 193 17.64 8.87 17.07
CA GLU A 193 16.99 9.45 18.26
C GLU A 193 16.70 8.38 19.33
N PHE A 194 16.70 7.10 18.96
CA PHE A 194 16.47 5.97 19.87
C PHE A 194 17.76 5.24 20.27
N TRP A 195 18.70 5.03 19.34
CA TRP A 195 19.97 4.37 19.64
C TRP A 195 20.96 5.36 20.25
N LEU A 196 20.98 5.44 21.58
CA LEU A 196 22.00 6.16 22.32
C LEU A 196 23.27 5.31 22.41
N PHE A 197 24.30 5.67 21.63
CA PHE A 197 25.63 5.07 21.75
C PHE A 197 26.39 5.77 22.86
N TYR A 198 26.44 5.16 24.04
CA TYR A 198 27.31 5.61 25.11
C TYR A 198 28.73 5.09 24.83
N PRO A 199 29.76 5.96 24.71
CA PRO A 199 31.14 5.50 24.69
C PRO A 199 31.48 4.83 26.03
N ASP A 200 31.94 3.58 25.98
CA ASP A 200 32.36 2.73 27.12
C ASP A 200 33.40 3.37 28.07
N SER A 201 33.96 4.53 27.72
CA SER A 201 35.05 5.20 28.44
C SER A 201 34.64 6.50 29.15
N ALA A 202 33.38 6.92 29.06
CA ALA A 202 32.93 8.12 29.77
C ALA A 202 32.46 7.75 31.18
N SER A 203 33.16 8.26 32.20
CA SER A 203 32.67 8.27 33.58
C SER A 203 31.47 9.22 33.64
N TYR A 204 30.26 8.67 33.61
CA TYR A 204 29.05 9.47 33.84
C TYR A 204 28.95 9.73 35.34
N ALA A 205 29.22 10.96 35.75
CA ALA A 205 29.04 11.38 37.13
C ALA A 205 27.56 11.21 37.53
N ASP A 206 27.35 10.62 38.71
CA ASP A 206 26.09 10.35 39.40
C ASP A 206 24.89 11.21 38.93
N GLY A 207 23.83 10.54 38.48
CA GLY A 207 22.46 11.06 38.60
C GLY A 207 21.64 11.31 37.33
N GLN A 208 22.09 10.92 36.13
CA GLN A 208 21.27 11.05 34.90
C GLN A 208 21.32 9.84 33.94
N GLY A 209 22.04 8.77 34.28
CA GLY A 209 21.99 7.51 33.54
C GLY A 209 21.15 6.51 34.31
N VAL A 210 20.18 5.88 33.66
CA VAL A 210 19.50 4.72 34.23
C VAL A 210 20.55 3.64 34.43
N ASP A 211 20.88 3.42 35.70
CA ASP A 211 21.91 2.50 36.15
C ASP A 211 21.51 1.07 35.80
N TYR A 212 22.35 0.37 35.04
CA TYR A 212 22.14 -1.03 34.68
C TYR A 212 22.04 -1.94 35.93
N ASP A 213 22.52 -1.47 37.09
CA ASP A 213 22.41 -2.19 38.36
C ASP A 213 21.02 -2.07 39.03
N THR A 214 20.12 -1.20 38.55
CA THR A 214 18.75 -1.13 39.10
C THR A 214 17.82 -2.26 38.61
N TRP A 215 18.21 -3.01 37.57
CA TRP A 215 17.42 -4.15 37.08
C TRP A 215 17.47 -5.38 38.00
N ASN A 216 18.41 -5.44 38.95
CA ASN A 216 18.60 -6.57 39.85
C ASN A 216 17.95 -6.39 41.24
N ARG A 217 17.16 -5.32 41.47
CA ARG A 217 16.64 -5.02 42.81
C ARG A 217 15.13 -4.99 43.00
N GLU A 218 14.33 -5.25 41.97
CA GLU A 218 12.89 -5.38 42.15
C GLU A 218 12.41 -6.71 41.56
N TYR A 219 12.56 -7.75 42.39
CA TYR A 219 11.64 -8.89 42.46
C TYR A 219 10.33 -8.43 43.10
#